data_AF-A0A2D0AI68-F1
#
_entry.id   AF-A0A2D0AI68-F1
#
_cell.length_a   1.000
_cell.length_b   1.000
_cell.length_c   1.000
_cell.angle_alpha   90.00
_cell.angle_beta   90.00
_cell.angle_gamma   90.00
#
_symmetry.space_group_name_H-M   'P 1'
#
loop_
_entity.id
_entity.type
_entity.pdbx_description
1 polymer ?
#
loop_
_entity_poly.entity_id
_entity_poly.type
_entity_poly.pdbx_seq_one_letter_code
_entity_poly.pdbx_strand_id
1 'polypeptide(L)'
;MIERNEKMKIRKLNSYKLFCFLIFNVLSSCGNKECEVQQIDKAIFNPINIKGDFIMVNQKDEIDTLKIEEFYEEFEKIQKRSLMVHQDCGHFFYYVYKFKGETISMDLEKNETKFIFKVTSLHMSNQYEINNSSKNFDKLLVTNGENCDESLFNKIVTKNFKVNYFLMKNGDKWIPKKFIQRKEIKY
;
A
#
# COMPACT_ATOMS: atom_id res chain seq x y z
N MET A 1 71.95 17.23 -10.72
CA MET A 1 70.96 16.57 -11.60
C MET A 1 70.11 15.52 -10.86
N ILE A 2 70.67 14.82 -9.86
CA ILE A 2 70.01 13.75 -9.07
C ILE A 2 68.88 14.29 -8.16
N GLU A 3 69.07 15.41 -7.46
CA GLU A 3 68.04 16.00 -6.57
C GLU A 3 66.73 16.42 -7.26
N ARG A 4 66.81 16.84 -8.54
CA ARG A 4 65.61 17.21 -9.30
C ARG A 4 64.74 15.99 -9.60
N ASN A 5 65.34 14.82 -9.79
CA ASN A 5 64.60 13.57 -10.05
C ASN A 5 63.92 13.04 -8.79
N GLU A 6 64.52 13.19 -7.62
CA GLU A 6 63.90 12.78 -6.35
C GLU A 6 62.71 13.67 -5.97
N LYS A 7 62.84 15.00 -6.09
CA LYS A 7 61.73 15.94 -5.85
C LYS A 7 60.54 15.70 -6.79
N MET A 8 60.79 15.28 -8.03
CA MET A 8 59.75 14.96 -9.01
C MET A 8 59.03 13.65 -8.69
N LYS A 9 59.77 12.62 -8.21
CA LYS A 9 59.20 11.35 -7.73
C LYS A 9 58.31 11.56 -6.50
N ILE A 10 58.75 12.37 -5.53
CA ILE A 10 57.98 12.67 -4.32
C ILE A 10 56.69 13.43 -4.66
N ARG A 11 56.75 14.41 -5.58
CA ARG A 11 55.55 15.13 -6.05
C ARG A 11 54.54 14.19 -6.70
N LYS A 12 54.98 13.32 -7.62
CA LYS A 12 54.11 12.32 -8.25
C LYS A 12 53.47 11.38 -7.21
N LEU A 13 54.26 10.89 -6.25
CA LEU A 13 53.76 10.00 -5.18
C LEU A 13 52.66 10.66 -4.34
N ASN A 14 52.83 11.94 -4.00
CA ASN A 14 51.83 12.71 -3.25
C ASN A 14 50.57 13.00 -4.09
N SER A 15 50.71 13.22 -5.40
CA SER A 15 49.57 13.36 -6.32
C SER A 15 48.75 12.07 -6.43
N TYR A 16 49.40 10.90 -6.51
CA TYR A 16 48.71 9.60 -6.51
C TYR A 16 47.98 9.34 -5.19
N LYS A 17 48.61 9.64 -4.04
CA LYS A 17 47.95 9.52 -2.72
C LYS A 17 46.72 10.41 -2.60
N LEU A 18 46.79 11.66 -3.07
CA LEU A 18 45.66 12.60 -3.06
C LEU A 18 44.53 12.14 -3.98
N PHE A 19 44.86 11.60 -5.16
CA PHE A 19 43.90 11.05 -6.11
C PHE A 19 43.21 9.79 -5.57
N CYS A 20 43.95 8.88 -4.92
CA CYS A 20 43.37 7.72 -4.23
C CYS A 20 42.44 8.14 -3.08
N PHE A 21 42.81 9.18 -2.32
CA PHE A 21 41.99 9.68 -1.22
C PHE A 21 40.68 10.32 -1.72
N LEU A 22 40.72 11.07 -2.82
CA LEU A 22 39.54 11.65 -3.46
C LEU A 22 38.61 10.56 -4.03
N ILE A 23 39.16 9.52 -4.67
CA ILE A 23 38.37 8.38 -5.16
C ILE A 23 37.71 7.62 -4.01
N PHE A 24 38.44 7.37 -2.90
CA PHE A 24 37.87 6.68 -1.74
C PHE A 24 36.73 7.47 -1.09
N ASN A 25 36.84 8.80 -1.02
CA ASN A 25 35.78 9.67 -0.47
C ASN A 25 34.54 9.77 -1.38
N VAL A 26 34.73 9.78 -2.71
CA VAL A 26 33.60 9.77 -3.66
C VAL A 26 32.91 8.40 -3.67
N LEU A 27 33.67 7.29 -3.54
CA LEU A 27 33.11 5.94 -3.43
C LEU A 27 32.43 5.67 -2.08
N SER A 28 32.89 6.27 -0.98
CA SER A 28 32.23 6.16 0.34
C SER A 28 30.97 7.02 0.46
N SER A 29 30.75 7.98 -0.45
CA SER A 29 29.53 8.80 -0.50
C SER A 29 28.38 8.18 -1.30
N CYS A 30 28.58 6.99 -1.89
CA CYS A 30 27.48 6.12 -2.31
C CYS A 30 26.85 5.46 -1.08
N GLY A 31 26.32 6.29 -0.19
CA GLY A 31 25.57 5.87 0.99
C GLY A 31 24.38 5.02 0.56
N ASN A 32 24.31 3.81 1.10
CA ASN A 32 23.08 3.05 1.08
C ASN A 32 22.04 3.85 1.87
N LYS A 33 21.13 4.56 1.18
CA LYS A 33 19.85 4.92 1.79
C LYS A 33 19.24 3.62 2.25
N GLU A 34 19.22 3.41 3.56
CA GLU A 34 18.51 2.30 4.14
C GLU A 34 17.03 2.50 3.81
N CYS A 35 16.41 1.45 3.27
CA CYS A 35 14.98 1.43 3.01
C CYS A 35 14.25 1.57 4.36
N GLU A 36 13.78 2.78 4.67
CA GLU A 36 12.91 3.03 5.81
C GLU A 36 11.47 2.71 5.41
N VAL A 37 11.10 1.43 5.55
CA VAL A 37 9.71 0.99 5.38
C VAL A 37 8.86 1.71 6.42
N GLN A 38 7.97 2.61 5.97
CA GLN A 38 7.07 3.32 6.86
C GLN A 38 5.75 2.57 6.97
N GLN A 39 5.40 2.16 8.18
CA GLN A 39 4.04 1.67 8.45
C GLN A 39 2.98 2.70 8.03
N ILE A 40 1.78 2.21 7.73
CA ILE A 40 0.63 3.09 7.55
C ILE A 40 0.24 3.55 8.96
N ASP A 41 0.09 4.85 9.14
CA ASP A 41 -0.34 5.40 10.42
C ASP A 41 -1.68 4.76 10.82
N LYS A 42 -1.79 4.28 12.06
CA LYS A 42 -3.02 3.68 12.59
C LYS A 42 -4.18 4.67 12.60
N ALA A 43 -3.91 5.98 12.60
CA ALA A 43 -4.92 7.02 12.42
C ALA A 43 -5.51 7.02 10.99
N ILE A 44 -4.74 6.61 9.99
CA ILE A 44 -5.17 6.47 8.59
C ILE A 44 -5.85 5.12 8.39
N PHE A 45 -5.18 4.04 8.82
CA PHE A 45 -5.68 2.68 8.65
C PHE A 45 -5.29 1.82 9.85
N ASN A 46 -6.30 1.45 10.65
CA ASN A 46 -6.13 0.52 11.76
C ASN A 46 -6.73 -0.84 11.38
N PRO A 47 -5.91 -1.89 11.20
CA PRO A 47 -6.37 -3.21 10.78
C PRO A 47 -7.34 -3.85 11.80
N ILE A 48 -7.30 -3.46 13.07
CA ILE A 48 -8.26 -3.93 14.09
C ILE A 48 -9.71 -3.59 13.68
N ASN A 49 -9.91 -2.48 12.98
CA ASN A 49 -11.24 -2.02 12.58
C ASN A 49 -11.78 -2.71 11.32
N ILE A 50 -11.03 -3.65 10.75
CA ILE A 50 -11.45 -4.46 9.59
C ILE A 50 -11.27 -5.96 9.82
N LYS A 51 -10.44 -6.39 10.79
CA LYS A 51 -10.31 -7.79 11.23
C LYS A 51 -11.57 -8.28 11.96
N GLY A 52 -12.66 -8.38 11.24
CA GLY A 52 -13.96 -8.81 11.74
C GLY A 52 -15.03 -8.76 10.67
N ASP A 53 -16.26 -9.06 11.07
CA ASP A 53 -17.41 -9.10 10.19
C ASP A 53 -18.26 -7.83 10.39
N PHE A 54 -18.92 -7.36 9.33
CA PHE A 54 -19.89 -6.27 9.42
C PHE A 54 -21.30 -6.82 9.26
N ILE A 55 -22.18 -6.48 10.21
CA ILE A 55 -23.62 -6.63 10.03
C ILE A 55 -24.09 -5.54 9.08
N MET A 56 -24.66 -5.96 7.96
CA MET A 56 -25.17 -5.10 6.91
C MET A 56 -26.70 -5.06 7.00
N VAL A 57 -27.27 -3.89 6.72
CA VAL A 57 -28.73 -3.70 6.64
C VAL A 57 -29.08 -3.00 5.34
N ASN A 58 -30.17 -3.42 4.70
CA ASN A 58 -30.70 -2.75 3.53
C ASN A 58 -31.90 -1.83 3.84
N GLN A 59 -32.42 -1.17 2.82
CA GLN A 59 -33.57 -0.25 2.94
C GLN A 59 -34.89 -0.94 3.32
N LYS A 60 -34.95 -2.27 3.24
CA LYS A 60 -36.12 -3.10 3.58
C LYS A 60 -35.97 -3.76 4.96
N ASP A 61 -35.00 -3.32 5.76
CA ASP A 61 -34.63 -3.88 7.06
C ASP A 61 -34.17 -5.35 7.01
N GLU A 62 -33.77 -5.86 5.85
CA GLU A 62 -33.11 -7.16 5.76
C GLU A 62 -31.70 -7.07 6.35
N ILE A 63 -31.28 -8.13 7.04
CA ILE A 63 -29.99 -8.22 7.72
C ILE A 63 -29.17 -9.34 7.10
N ASP A 64 -27.91 -9.07 6.82
CA ASP A 64 -26.93 -10.07 6.40
C ASP A 64 -25.54 -9.67 6.90
N THR A 65 -24.52 -10.49 6.65
CA THR A 65 -23.16 -10.29 7.14
C THR A 65 -22.18 -10.17 5.99
N LEU A 66 -21.46 -9.05 5.95
CA LEU A 66 -20.24 -8.88 5.16
C LEU A 66 -19.09 -9.49 5.96
N LYS A 67 -18.70 -10.71 5.62
CA LYS A 67 -17.71 -11.50 6.36
C LYS A 67 -16.32 -11.23 5.82
N ILE A 68 -15.33 -11.06 6.69
CA ILE A 68 -13.93 -11.08 6.24
C ILE A 68 -13.50 -12.55 6.09
N GLU A 69 -13.17 -12.99 4.89
CA GLU A 69 -12.65 -14.35 4.67
C GLU A 69 -11.13 -14.38 4.83
N GLU A 70 -10.47 -13.36 4.28
CA GLU A 70 -9.02 -13.29 4.27
C GLU A 70 -8.54 -11.91 4.68
N PHE A 71 -7.40 -11.89 5.37
CA PHE A 71 -6.70 -10.67 5.75
C PHE A 71 -5.21 -10.97 5.81
N TYR A 72 -4.41 -10.15 5.15
CA TYR A 72 -2.96 -10.20 5.19
C TYR A 72 -2.39 -8.79 5.37
N GLU A 73 -1.30 -8.74 6.12
CA GLU A 73 -0.48 -7.56 6.33
C GLU A 73 0.96 -8.00 6.00
N GLU A 74 1.51 -7.49 4.91
CA GLU A 74 2.82 -7.88 4.43
C GLU A 74 3.76 -6.68 4.33
N PHE A 75 4.99 -6.90 4.76
CA PHE A 75 6.08 -5.94 4.69
C PHE A 75 7.06 -6.39 3.62
N GLU A 76 7.03 -5.73 2.47
CA GLU A 76 7.92 -6.06 1.35
C GLU A 76 9.12 -5.10 1.35
N LYS A 77 10.29 -5.63 1.71
CA LYS A 77 11.57 -4.92 1.69
C LYS A 77 12.39 -5.37 0.49
N ILE A 78 12.02 -4.96 -0.73
CA ILE A 78 12.83 -5.27 -1.93
C ILE A 78 13.93 -4.23 -2.13
N GLN A 79 15.18 -4.70 -2.29
CA GLN A 79 16.38 -3.87 -2.40
C GLN A 79 16.75 -3.52 -3.86
N LYS A 80 17.17 -2.25 -4.02
CA LYS A 80 17.86 -1.53 -5.12
C LYS A 80 18.07 -2.24 -6.47
N ARG A 81 17.66 -1.55 -7.56
CA ARG A 81 18.27 -1.70 -8.90
C ARG A 81 19.17 -0.49 -9.23
N SER A 82 20.39 -0.76 -9.72
CA SER A 82 21.42 0.23 -10.09
C SER A 82 21.21 0.79 -11.52
N LEU A 83 21.85 1.87 -12.00
CA LEU A 83 23.08 2.57 -11.59
C LEU A 83 22.88 4.06 -11.18
N MET A 84 21.66 4.57 -10.98
CA MET A 84 21.45 5.92 -10.37
C MET A 84 20.39 5.99 -9.24
N VAL A 85 20.03 4.85 -8.63
CA VAL A 85 19.11 4.66 -7.48
C VAL A 85 17.61 4.64 -7.83
N HIS A 86 16.99 3.45 -7.69
CA HIS A 86 15.53 3.26 -7.53
C HIS A 86 15.29 2.31 -6.36
N GLN A 87 14.39 2.67 -5.43
CA GLN A 87 14.13 1.88 -4.22
C GLN A 87 12.64 2.00 -3.86
N ASP A 88 11.86 0.93 -4.03
CA ASP A 88 10.45 0.85 -3.63
C ASP A 88 10.34 0.04 -2.33
N CYS A 89 10.01 0.73 -1.24
CA CYS A 89 9.70 0.12 0.06
C CYS A 89 8.18 0.14 0.23
N GLY A 90 7.57 -1.03 0.48
CA GLY A 90 6.11 -1.16 0.52
C GLY A 90 5.60 -1.70 1.86
N HIS A 91 4.48 -1.16 2.32
CA HIS A 91 3.62 -1.82 3.29
C HIS A 91 2.27 -2.07 2.63
N PHE A 92 1.83 -3.33 2.65
CA PHE A 92 0.65 -3.78 1.94
C PHE A 92 -0.35 -4.44 2.87
N PHE A 93 -1.62 -4.06 2.73
CA PHE A 93 -2.76 -4.76 3.31
C PHE A 93 -3.63 -5.34 2.20
N TYR A 94 -3.96 -6.61 2.34
CA TYR A 94 -4.95 -7.28 1.51
C TYR A 94 -6.06 -7.82 2.38
N TYR A 95 -7.30 -7.60 1.99
CA TYR A 95 -8.42 -8.24 2.67
C TYR A 95 -9.58 -8.50 1.73
N VAL A 96 -10.28 -9.58 2.03
CA VAL A 96 -11.34 -10.13 1.19
C VAL A 96 -12.61 -10.21 2.01
N TYR A 97 -13.63 -9.48 1.58
CA TYR A 97 -14.97 -9.63 2.10
C TYR A 97 -15.79 -10.59 1.25
N LYS A 98 -16.70 -11.31 1.90
CA LYS A 98 -17.74 -12.09 1.27
C LYS A 98 -19.12 -11.65 1.71
N PHE A 99 -20.02 -11.53 0.74
CA PHE A 99 -21.40 -11.15 0.96
C PHE A 99 -22.31 -11.86 -0.03
N LYS A 100 -23.31 -12.60 0.46
CA LYS A 100 -24.25 -13.38 -0.38
C LYS A 100 -23.59 -14.23 -1.48
N GLY A 101 -22.40 -14.77 -1.19
CA GLY A 101 -21.64 -15.62 -2.11
C GLY A 101 -20.67 -14.87 -3.03
N GLU A 102 -20.72 -13.53 -3.09
CA GLU A 102 -19.78 -12.72 -3.86
C GLU A 102 -18.64 -12.18 -3.03
N THR A 103 -17.55 -11.85 -3.71
CA THR A 103 -16.28 -11.47 -3.12
C THR A 103 -15.92 -10.04 -3.48
N ILE A 104 -15.52 -9.26 -2.47
CA ILE A 104 -14.92 -7.93 -2.63
C ILE A 104 -13.50 -7.99 -2.07
N SER A 105 -12.51 -7.94 -2.95
CA SER A 105 -11.10 -7.79 -2.58
C SER A 105 -10.73 -6.32 -2.47
N MET A 106 -9.94 -5.99 -1.46
CA MET A 106 -9.42 -4.65 -1.27
C MET A 106 -7.94 -4.70 -0.91
N ASP A 107 -7.18 -3.87 -1.62
CA ASP A 107 -5.73 -3.85 -1.56
C ASP A 107 -5.28 -2.43 -1.21
N LEU A 108 -4.50 -2.25 -0.15
CA LEU A 108 -3.95 -0.97 0.25
C LEU A 108 -2.43 -1.06 0.33
N GLU A 109 -1.76 -0.41 -0.61
CA GLU A 109 -0.31 -0.29 -0.65
C GLU A 109 0.10 1.14 -0.26
N LYS A 110 1.14 1.26 0.57
CA LYS A 110 1.83 2.53 0.83
C LYS A 110 3.25 2.44 0.30
N ASN A 111 3.61 3.39 -0.57
CA ASN A 111 4.99 3.67 -0.95
C ASN A 111 5.45 5.03 -0.38
N GLU A 112 6.63 5.51 -0.79
CA GLU A 112 7.23 6.73 -0.24
C GLU A 112 6.34 7.98 -0.37
N THR A 113 5.52 8.07 -1.42
CA THR A 113 4.84 9.32 -1.79
C THR A 113 3.32 9.22 -1.83
N LYS A 114 2.78 8.01 -2.03
CA LYS A 114 1.35 7.77 -2.23
C LYS A 114 0.88 6.48 -1.58
N PHE A 115 -0.42 6.45 -1.35
CA PHE A 115 -1.20 5.23 -1.16
C PHE A 115 -1.81 4.82 -2.49
N ILE A 116 -1.78 3.53 -2.78
CA ILE A 116 -2.52 2.92 -3.87
C ILE A 116 -3.59 2.04 -3.23
N PHE A 117 -4.85 2.37 -3.49
CA PHE A 117 -5.99 1.60 -3.00
C PHE A 117 -6.73 0.99 -4.17
N LYS A 118 -6.89 -0.34 -4.17
CA LYS A 118 -7.59 -1.07 -5.20
C LYS A 118 -8.80 -1.77 -4.61
N VAL A 119 -9.90 -1.77 -5.36
CA VAL A 119 -11.13 -2.49 -5.02
C VAL A 119 -11.51 -3.34 -6.22
N THR A 120 -11.65 -4.64 -6.00
CA THR A 120 -11.97 -5.61 -7.04
C THR A 120 -13.12 -6.51 -6.60
N SER A 121 -14.01 -6.83 -7.52
CA SER A 121 -15.07 -7.83 -7.41
C SER A 121 -15.29 -8.44 -8.79
N LEU A 122 -16.18 -9.41 -8.91
CA LEU A 122 -16.57 -9.98 -10.21
C LEU A 122 -17.02 -8.85 -11.16
N HIS A 123 -16.30 -8.69 -12.28
CA HIS A 123 -16.50 -7.65 -13.31
C HIS A 123 -16.49 -6.21 -12.78
N MET A 124 -15.72 -5.96 -11.72
CA MET A 124 -15.55 -4.65 -11.08
C MET A 124 -14.10 -4.48 -10.66
N SER A 125 -13.42 -3.44 -11.15
CA SER A 125 -12.07 -3.13 -10.66
C SER A 125 -11.75 -1.65 -10.81
N ASN A 126 -11.45 -0.99 -9.69
CA ASN A 126 -10.92 0.37 -9.69
C ASN A 126 -9.67 0.47 -8.83
N GLN A 127 -8.76 1.35 -9.24
CA GLN A 127 -7.57 1.75 -8.49
C GLN A 127 -7.60 3.25 -8.24
N TYR A 128 -7.21 3.65 -7.03
CA TYR A 128 -7.17 5.03 -6.57
C TYR A 128 -5.77 5.35 -6.07
N GLU A 129 -5.16 6.40 -6.62
CA GLU A 129 -3.92 6.96 -6.09
C GLU A 129 -4.24 8.12 -5.16
N ILE A 130 -3.73 8.05 -3.92
CA ILE A 130 -3.99 9.02 -2.87
C ILE A 130 -2.65 9.52 -2.35
N ASN A 131 -2.38 10.81 -2.56
CA ASN A 131 -1.17 11.43 -2.03
C ASN A 131 -1.13 11.33 -0.49
N ASN A 132 0.06 11.16 0.08
CA ASN A 132 0.27 11.02 1.53
C ASN A 132 -0.17 12.25 2.37
N SER A 133 -0.59 13.36 1.73
CA SER A 133 -1.12 14.52 2.44
C SER A 133 -2.54 14.25 2.98
N SER A 134 -2.70 14.45 4.29
CA SER A 134 -3.80 13.98 5.16
C SER A 134 -5.24 14.36 4.78
N LYS A 135 -5.46 15.20 3.76
CA LYS A 135 -6.81 15.69 3.39
C LYS A 135 -7.60 14.77 2.46
N ASN A 136 -7.00 13.72 1.90
CA ASN A 136 -7.66 12.89 0.87
C ASN A 136 -8.23 11.56 1.37
N PHE A 137 -7.96 11.14 2.61
CA PHE A 137 -8.38 9.82 3.12
C PHE A 137 -9.89 9.69 3.37
N ASP A 138 -10.55 10.80 3.71
CA ASP A 138 -11.99 10.80 4.05
C ASP A 138 -12.92 10.91 2.83
N LYS A 139 -12.37 10.84 1.61
CA LYS A 139 -13.16 10.90 0.38
C LYS A 139 -13.90 9.59 0.12
N LEU A 140 -15.10 9.70 -0.44
CA LEU A 140 -15.83 8.55 -0.97
C LEU A 140 -15.20 8.12 -2.29
N LEU A 141 -14.80 6.85 -2.37
CA LEU A 141 -14.26 6.23 -3.58
C LEU A 141 -15.29 5.25 -4.12
N VAL A 142 -15.61 5.36 -5.42
CA VAL A 142 -16.72 4.64 -6.04
C VAL A 142 -16.19 3.70 -7.11
N THR A 143 -16.45 2.41 -6.95
CA THR A 143 -16.16 1.34 -7.93
C THR A 143 -17.49 0.92 -8.54
N ASN A 144 -17.62 1.06 -9.86
CA ASN A 144 -18.86 0.74 -10.57
C ASN A 144 -18.76 -0.64 -11.23
N GLY A 145 -19.89 -1.33 -11.28
CA GLY A 145 -20.11 -2.54 -12.07
C GLY A 145 -20.09 -2.23 -13.55
N GLU A 146 -19.49 -3.13 -14.31
CA GLU A 146 -19.80 -3.23 -15.74
C GLU A 146 -21.19 -3.87 -15.91
N ASN A 147 -21.82 -3.65 -17.07
CA ASN A 147 -23.09 -4.29 -17.42
C ASN A 147 -22.89 -5.80 -17.66
N CYS A 148 -22.73 -6.59 -16.59
CA CYS A 148 -22.56 -8.05 -16.66
C CYS A 148 -23.44 -8.77 -15.65
N ASP A 149 -24.38 -9.60 -16.09
CA ASP A 149 -25.43 -10.24 -15.28
C ASP A 149 -24.94 -11.21 -14.19
N GLU A 150 -23.66 -11.58 -14.22
CA GLU A 150 -23.07 -12.52 -13.27
C GLU A 150 -22.79 -11.90 -11.89
N SER A 151 -22.57 -10.59 -11.82
CA SER A 151 -22.29 -9.87 -10.57
C SER A 151 -23.57 -9.33 -9.93
N LEU A 152 -23.75 -9.55 -8.63
CA LEU A 152 -24.84 -9.00 -7.83
C LEU A 152 -24.59 -7.52 -7.52
N PHE A 153 -23.33 -7.08 -7.48
CA PHE A 153 -22.98 -5.69 -7.24
C PHE A 153 -23.14 -4.84 -8.50
N ASN A 154 -23.77 -3.68 -8.33
CA ASN A 154 -23.78 -2.59 -9.31
C ASN A 154 -22.74 -1.51 -8.93
N LYS A 155 -22.53 -1.30 -7.62
CA LYS A 155 -21.63 -0.26 -7.13
C LYS A 155 -21.11 -0.61 -5.74
N ILE A 156 -19.81 -0.46 -5.55
CA ILE A 156 -19.17 -0.53 -4.23
C ILE A 156 -18.64 0.85 -3.90
N VAL A 157 -18.99 1.36 -2.71
CA VAL A 157 -18.53 2.66 -2.25
C VAL A 157 -17.72 2.47 -0.98
N THR A 158 -16.51 3.00 -0.99
CA THR A 158 -15.58 2.91 0.13
C THR A 158 -15.26 4.29 0.70
N LYS A 159 -14.89 4.31 1.98
CA LYS A 159 -14.44 5.50 2.70
C LYS A 159 -13.39 5.08 3.72
N ASN A 160 -12.27 5.82 3.84
CA ASN A 160 -11.16 5.46 4.72
C ASN A 160 -10.72 3.99 4.54
N PHE A 161 -10.63 3.53 3.27
CA PHE A 161 -10.26 2.18 2.89
C PHE A 161 -11.17 1.08 3.48
N LYS A 162 -12.47 1.33 3.59
CA LYS A 162 -13.45 0.35 4.08
C LYS A 162 -14.73 0.45 3.27
N VAL A 163 -15.50 -0.63 3.20
CA VAL A 163 -16.86 -0.60 2.65
C VAL A 163 -17.67 0.42 3.46
N ASN A 164 -18.17 1.44 2.78
CA ASN A 164 -19.13 2.40 3.33
C ASN A 164 -20.57 1.97 3.00
N TYR A 165 -20.80 1.51 1.77
CA TYR A 165 -22.02 0.82 1.35
C TYR A 165 -21.80 0.17 -0.01
N PHE A 166 -22.73 -0.67 -0.44
CA PHE A 166 -22.83 -1.09 -1.84
C PHE A 166 -24.27 -1.04 -2.33
N LEU A 167 -24.44 -0.89 -3.64
CA LEU A 167 -25.70 -1.03 -4.35
C LEU A 167 -25.67 -2.33 -5.12
N MET A 168 -26.69 -3.15 -4.90
CA MET A 168 -26.91 -4.37 -5.66
C MET A 168 -27.62 -4.04 -6.98
N LYS A 169 -27.55 -4.94 -7.96
CA LYS A 169 -28.23 -4.79 -9.24
C LYS A 169 -29.75 -4.71 -9.15
N ASN A 170 -30.34 -5.37 -8.16
CA ASN A 170 -31.77 -5.28 -7.86
C ASN A 170 -32.17 -3.92 -7.24
N GLY A 171 -31.24 -2.98 -7.06
CA GLY A 171 -31.45 -1.66 -6.49
C GLY A 171 -31.26 -1.58 -4.98
N ASP A 172 -31.10 -2.71 -4.28
CA ASP A 172 -30.95 -2.69 -2.82
C ASP A 172 -29.62 -2.04 -2.40
N LYS A 173 -29.71 -1.03 -1.54
CA LYS A 173 -28.56 -0.42 -0.89
C LYS A 173 -28.31 -1.08 0.45
N TRP A 174 -27.10 -1.60 0.65
CA TRP A 174 -26.67 -2.23 1.90
C TRP A 174 -25.61 -1.38 2.60
N ILE A 175 -25.80 -1.14 3.90
CA ILE A 175 -24.96 -0.25 4.70
C ILE A 175 -24.48 -1.01 5.95
N PRO A 176 -23.19 -0.90 6.35
CA PRO A 176 -22.71 -1.45 7.62
C PRO A 176 -23.42 -0.78 8.81
N LYS A 177 -23.97 -1.59 9.71
CA LYS A 177 -24.65 -1.14 10.94
C LYS A 177 -23.87 -1.46 12.21
N LYS A 178 -23.15 -2.58 12.23
CA LYS A 178 -22.37 -3.02 13.40
C LYS A 178 -21.14 -3.80 12.97
N PHE A 179 -20.00 -3.54 13.61
CA PHE A 179 -18.79 -4.33 13.46
C PHE A 179 -18.70 -5.40 14.56
N ILE A 180 -18.34 -6.62 14.18
CA ILE A 180 -18.10 -7.75 15.06
C ILE A 180 -16.65 -8.16 14.89
N GLN A 181 -15.80 -7.70 15.80
CA GLN A 181 -14.38 -8.03 15.79
C GLN A 181 -14.21 -9.55 15.96
N ARG A 182 -13.42 -10.19 15.08
CA ARG A 182 -12.97 -11.56 15.32
C ARG A 182 -11.87 -11.53 16.37
N LYS A 183 -12.03 -12.33 17.42
CA LYS A 183 -10.94 -12.57 18.37
C LYS A 183 -9.84 -13.31 17.61
N GLU A 184 -8.60 -12.84 17.70
CA GLU A 184 -7.46 -13.54 17.12
C GLU A 184 -7.45 -14.98 17.62
N ILE A 185 -7.57 -15.94 16.70
CA ILE A 185 -7.18 -17.32 16.99
C ILE A 185 -5.66 -17.29 16.92
N LYS A 186 -5.02 -17.26 18.09
CA LYS A 186 -3.58 -17.48 18.19
C LYS A 186 -3.31 -18.90 17.71
N TYR A 187 -2.63 -19.06 16.57
CA TYR A 187 -1.99 -20.31 16.18
C TYR A 187 -0.63 -20.41 16.87
#